data_AF-A0A1W9T7K3-F1
#
_entry.id   AF-A0A1W9T7K3-F1
#
_cell.length_a   1.000
_cell.length_b   1.000
_cell.length_c   1.000
_cell.angle_alpha   90.00
_cell.angle_beta   90.00
_cell.angle_gamma   90.00
#
_symmetry.space_group_name_H-M   'P 1'
#
loop_
_entity.id
_entity.type
_entity.pdbx_description
1 polymer ?
#
loop_
_entity_poly.entity_id
_entity_poly.type
_entity_poly.pdbx_seq_one_letter_code
_entity_poly.pdbx_strand_id
1 'polypeptide(L)'
;MENEAKKDKIQEKNRRAVISNIKSLIRITRKFLIEILSIKEGTDIQGTIESIKKDMVFRGITVWILIASIFIASIGLNVNSIPVVIGAMLISPLMGPILGIGLSVGTNDWDLLLRALKNFGIAIVISLITSIIYFLLTPLKEASPELIARTKPTILDVMIAIFGGMAGIVAGSRREKTNVIPGVAIATALMPPLCTAGYGIATGQFTVFFGAFYLFFINSVFIALST
;
A
#
# COMPACT_ATOMS: atom_id res chain seq x y z
N MET A 1 -6.31 40.01 -59.14
CA MET A 1 -6.95 38.67 -59.09
C MET A 1 -5.95 37.52 -59.08
N GLU A 2 -4.87 37.53 -59.88
CA GLU A 2 -3.91 36.40 -59.96
C GLU A 2 -2.93 36.27 -58.76
N ASN A 3 -2.59 37.38 -58.09
CA ASN A 3 -1.67 37.39 -56.93
C ASN A 3 -2.33 36.97 -55.60
N GLU A 4 -3.64 37.13 -55.44
CA GLU A 4 -4.38 36.70 -54.24
C GLU A 4 -4.59 35.18 -54.22
N ALA A 5 -4.98 34.59 -55.36
CA ALA A 5 -5.13 33.14 -55.51
C ALA A 5 -3.82 32.36 -55.29
N LYS A 6 -2.65 32.97 -55.57
CA LYS A 6 -1.33 32.39 -55.26
C LYS A 6 -1.00 32.45 -53.76
N LYS A 7 -1.34 33.55 -53.06
CA LYS A 7 -1.17 33.67 -51.61
C LYS A 7 -2.04 32.67 -50.85
N ASP A 8 -3.30 32.50 -51.26
CA ASP A 8 -4.21 31.54 -50.63
C ASP A 8 -3.74 30.09 -50.76
N LYS A 9 -3.21 29.70 -51.93
CA LYS A 9 -2.62 28.36 -52.15
C LYS A 9 -1.36 28.12 -51.31
N ILE A 10 -0.52 29.13 -51.12
CA ILE A 10 0.69 29.03 -50.28
C ILE A 10 0.29 28.92 -48.79
N GLN A 11 -0.70 29.70 -48.37
CA GLN A 11 -1.21 29.69 -47.00
C GLN A 11 -1.91 28.36 -46.65
N GLU A 12 -2.67 27.79 -47.59
CA GLU A 12 -3.30 26.48 -47.42
C GLU A 12 -2.26 25.34 -47.38
N LYS A 13 -1.22 25.41 -48.22
CA LYS A 13 -0.10 24.45 -48.21
C LYS A 13 0.69 24.50 -46.90
N ASN A 14 0.98 25.70 -46.39
CA ASN A 14 1.62 25.87 -45.07
C ASN A 14 0.74 25.34 -43.94
N ARG A 15 -0.58 25.59 -43.98
CA ARG A 15 -1.52 25.06 -42.98
C ARG A 15 -1.55 23.53 -42.97
N ARG A 16 -1.53 22.89 -44.15
CA ARG A 16 -1.47 21.41 -44.28
C ARG A 16 -0.14 20.85 -43.74
N ALA A 17 0.98 21.51 -43.99
CA ALA A 17 2.30 21.11 -43.48
C ALA A 17 2.40 21.26 -41.94
N VAL A 18 1.84 22.34 -41.38
CA VAL A 18 1.76 22.53 -39.92
C VAL A 18 0.91 21.42 -39.28
N ILE A 19 -0.25 21.10 -39.86
CA ILE A 19 -1.13 20.03 -39.36
C ILE A 19 -0.44 18.66 -39.47
N SER A 20 0.33 18.37 -40.53
CA SER A 20 1.07 17.10 -40.64
C SER A 20 2.19 16.99 -39.61
N ASN A 21 2.91 18.08 -39.34
CA ASN A 21 3.99 18.10 -38.36
C ASN A 21 3.45 17.94 -36.93
N ILE A 22 2.33 18.60 -36.60
CA ILE A 22 1.64 18.42 -35.31
C ILE A 22 1.17 16.97 -35.16
N LYS A 23 0.57 16.36 -36.20
CA LYS A 23 0.17 14.94 -36.17
C LYS A 23 1.36 13.99 -36.00
N SER A 24 2.52 14.33 -36.56
CA SER A 24 3.76 13.57 -36.37
C SER A 24 4.28 13.67 -34.94
N LEU A 25 4.32 14.89 -34.38
CA LEU A 25 4.75 15.13 -33.00
C LEU A 25 3.84 14.40 -32.00
N ILE A 26 2.52 14.48 -32.16
CA ILE A 26 1.56 13.76 -31.31
C ILE A 26 1.78 12.24 -31.38
N ARG A 27 2.08 11.69 -32.56
CA ARG A 27 2.39 10.26 -32.70
C ARG A 27 3.67 9.88 -31.99
N ILE A 28 4.71 10.70 -32.08
CA ILE A 28 6.00 10.46 -31.41
C ILE A 28 5.81 10.51 -29.89
N THR A 29 5.17 11.56 -29.37
CA THR A 29 4.88 11.70 -27.93
C THR A 29 3.99 10.57 -27.43
N ARG A 30 2.97 10.15 -28.20
CA ARG A 30 2.11 9.02 -27.83
C ARG A 30 2.90 7.71 -27.79
N LYS A 31 3.76 7.44 -28.77
CA LYS A 31 4.62 6.24 -28.77
C LYS A 31 5.55 6.22 -27.56
N PHE A 32 6.21 7.34 -27.30
CA PHE A 32 7.10 7.50 -26.15
C PHE A 32 6.37 7.31 -24.82
N LEU A 33 5.16 7.84 -24.68
CA LEU A 33 4.34 7.67 -23.47
C LEU A 33 3.91 6.22 -23.28
N ILE A 34 3.54 5.51 -24.36
CA ILE A 34 3.18 4.09 -24.31
C ILE A 34 4.39 3.24 -23.91
N GLU A 35 5.58 3.57 -24.40
CA GLU A 35 6.82 2.87 -24.08
C GLU A 35 7.20 3.05 -22.60
N ILE A 36 7.13 4.28 -22.06
CA ILE A 36 7.39 4.57 -20.64
C ILE A 36 6.38 3.90 -19.70
N LEU A 37 5.10 3.90 -20.09
CA LEU A 37 4.02 3.33 -19.27
C LEU A 37 3.87 1.81 -19.45
N SER A 38 4.62 1.18 -20.36
CA SER A 38 4.56 -0.26 -20.59
C SER A 38 5.24 -1.02 -19.44
N ILE A 39 4.44 -1.69 -18.61
CA ILE A 39 4.93 -2.54 -17.50
C ILE A 39 5.22 -3.98 -18.00
N LYS A 40 4.86 -4.28 -19.26
CA LYS A 40 4.90 -5.65 -19.80
C LYS A 40 6.33 -6.19 -19.91
N GLU A 41 7.29 -5.32 -20.22
CA GLU A 41 8.71 -5.67 -20.26
C GLU A 41 9.30 -5.52 -18.86
N GLY A 42 9.70 -6.64 -18.25
CA GLY A 42 10.29 -6.66 -16.90
C GLY A 42 9.41 -7.25 -15.80
N THR A 43 8.17 -7.65 -16.11
CA THR A 43 7.27 -8.33 -15.17
C THR A 43 7.56 -9.84 -15.09
N ASP A 44 7.58 -10.41 -13.87
CA ASP A 44 7.68 -11.84 -13.58
C ASP A 44 6.46 -12.34 -12.80
N ILE A 45 5.42 -12.74 -13.53
CA ILE A 45 4.15 -13.17 -12.95
C ILE A 45 4.33 -14.39 -12.03
N GLN A 46 5.13 -15.37 -12.47
CA GLN A 46 5.31 -16.63 -11.74
C GLN A 46 6.11 -16.40 -10.46
N GLY A 47 7.23 -15.67 -10.55
CA GLY A 47 8.04 -15.31 -9.39
C GLY A 47 7.27 -14.49 -8.36
N THR A 48 6.35 -13.62 -8.79
CA THR A 48 5.49 -12.84 -7.88
C THR A 48 4.50 -13.71 -7.14
N ILE A 49 3.81 -14.62 -7.84
CA ILE A 49 2.85 -15.54 -7.21
C ILE A 49 3.55 -16.40 -6.16
N GLU A 50 4.73 -16.95 -6.47
CA GLU A 50 5.50 -17.76 -5.53
C GLU A 50 6.00 -16.95 -4.33
N SER A 51 6.46 -15.71 -4.56
CA SER A 51 6.91 -14.82 -3.50
C SER A 51 5.79 -14.48 -2.52
N ILE A 52 4.61 -14.09 -3.04
CA ILE A 52 3.44 -13.79 -2.20
C ILE A 52 2.99 -15.03 -1.42
N LYS A 53 2.96 -16.21 -2.06
CA LYS A 53 2.63 -17.48 -1.40
C LYS A 53 3.60 -17.81 -0.26
N LYS A 54 4.89 -17.52 -0.44
CA LYS A 54 5.92 -17.72 0.59
C LYS A 54 5.78 -16.72 1.74
N ASP A 55 5.55 -15.44 1.44
CA ASP A 55 5.44 -14.37 2.44
C ASP A 55 4.15 -14.46 3.28
N MET A 56 3.13 -15.15 2.75
CA MET A 56 1.90 -15.48 3.50
C MET A 56 2.16 -16.42 4.68
N VAL A 57 3.25 -17.20 4.67
CA VAL A 57 3.51 -18.21 5.70
C VAL A 57 3.87 -17.55 7.03
N PHE A 58 2.87 -17.47 7.90
CA PHE A 58 3.00 -16.88 9.22
C PHE A 58 3.41 -17.95 10.26
N ARG A 59 4.70 -18.32 10.29
CA ARG A 59 5.23 -19.33 11.23
C ARG A 59 6.58 -18.93 11.83
N GLY A 60 6.76 -19.23 13.12
CA GLY A 60 8.05 -19.14 13.82
C GLY A 60 8.66 -17.74 13.76
N ILE A 61 9.66 -17.57 12.88
CA ILE A 61 10.45 -16.34 12.75
C ILE A 61 9.55 -15.13 12.45
N THR A 62 8.62 -15.26 11.51
CA THR A 62 7.70 -14.18 11.09
C THR A 62 6.85 -13.67 12.26
N VAL A 63 6.45 -14.57 13.16
CA VAL A 63 5.67 -14.23 14.37
C VAL A 63 6.52 -13.40 15.33
N TRP A 64 7.75 -13.82 15.59
CA TRP A 64 8.67 -13.09 16.47
C TRP A 64 9.04 -11.71 15.91
N ILE A 65 9.23 -11.61 14.59
CA ILE A 65 9.46 -10.33 13.92
C ILE A 65 8.23 -9.42 14.09
N LEU A 66 7.01 -9.95 13.94
CA LEU A 66 5.78 -9.18 14.18
C LEU A 66 5.68 -8.70 15.63
N ILE A 67 5.96 -9.57 16.60
CA ILE A 67 5.92 -9.20 18.03
C ILE A 67 6.92 -8.07 18.31
N ALA A 68 8.17 -8.23 17.85
CA ALA A 68 9.20 -7.22 18.02
C ALA A 68 8.85 -5.89 17.33
N SER A 69 8.32 -5.95 16.10
CA SER A 69 7.91 -4.76 15.37
C SER A 69 6.76 -4.04 16.09
N ILE A 70 5.76 -4.75 16.62
CA ILE A 70 4.65 -4.15 17.37
C ILE A 70 5.13 -3.47 18.65
N PHE A 71 6.11 -4.04 19.35
CA PHE A 71 6.75 -3.36 20.48
C PHE A 71 7.43 -2.06 20.03
N ILE A 72 8.25 -2.10 18.97
CA ILE A 72 8.94 -0.91 18.45
C ILE A 72 7.93 0.15 18.00
N ALA A 73 6.86 -0.23 17.30
CA ALA A 73 5.80 0.69 16.88
C ALA A 73 5.07 1.30 18.09
N SER A 74 4.75 0.50 19.10
CA SER A 74 4.06 1.00 20.31
C SER A 74 4.96 1.94 21.11
N ILE A 75 6.27 1.65 21.20
CA ILE A 75 7.27 2.57 21.76
C ILE A 75 7.32 3.85 20.93
N GLY A 76 7.40 3.75 19.61
CA GLY A 76 7.43 4.89 18.70
C GLY A 76 6.20 5.79 18.84
N LEU A 77 5.00 5.22 18.96
CA LEU A 77 3.75 5.95 19.20
C LEU A 77 3.73 6.62 20.58
N ASN A 78 4.31 5.96 21.58
CA ASN A 78 4.43 6.48 22.94
C ASN A 78 5.38 7.69 22.99
N VAL A 79 6.54 7.61 22.35
CA VAL A 79 7.51 8.72 22.30
C VAL A 79 7.24 9.74 21.18
N ASN A 80 6.11 9.63 20.46
CA ASN A 80 5.77 10.48 19.31
C ASN A 80 6.86 10.53 18.21
N SER A 81 7.51 9.41 17.92
CA SER A 81 8.58 9.32 16.91
C SER A 81 8.12 8.61 15.65
N ILE A 82 7.66 9.40 14.68
CA ILE A 82 7.26 8.91 13.35
C ILE A 82 8.38 8.08 12.68
N PRO A 83 9.67 8.44 12.72
CA PRO A 83 10.73 7.62 12.13
C PRO A 83 10.84 6.22 12.73
N VAL A 84 10.66 6.08 14.05
CA VAL A 84 10.67 4.77 14.73
C VAL A 84 9.45 3.95 14.33
N VAL A 85 8.29 4.59 14.23
CA VAL A 85 7.04 3.97 13.78
C VAL A 85 7.19 3.48 12.32
N ILE A 86 7.78 4.29 11.42
CA ILE A 86 8.07 3.89 10.04
C ILE A 86 9.11 2.76 9.98
N GLY A 87 10.13 2.77 10.85
CA GLY A 87 11.09 1.68 10.94
C GLY A 87 10.44 0.34 11.30
N ALA A 88 9.54 0.36 12.28
CA ALA A 88 8.77 -0.83 12.69
C ALA A 88 7.88 -1.37 11.57
N MET A 89 7.23 -0.47 10.83
CA MET A 89 6.38 -0.78 9.68
C MET A 89 7.14 -1.53 8.58
N LEU A 90 8.36 -1.10 8.26
CA LEU A 90 9.17 -1.68 7.18
C LEU A 90 9.60 -3.13 7.47
N ILE A 91 9.74 -3.46 8.74
CA ILE A 91 10.16 -4.79 9.19
C ILE A 91 8.94 -5.72 9.37
N SER A 92 7.74 -5.16 9.50
CA SER A 92 6.54 -5.90 9.87
C SER A 92 6.02 -6.79 8.73
N PRO A 93 5.85 -8.11 8.96
CA PRO A 93 5.41 -9.05 7.93
C PRO A 93 3.89 -9.09 7.75
N LEU A 94 3.15 -8.01 8.10
CA LEU A 94 1.70 -7.94 7.95
C LEU A 94 1.24 -7.90 6.48
N MET A 95 2.11 -7.45 5.57
CA MET A 95 1.77 -7.30 4.17
C MET A 95 1.60 -8.64 3.42
N GLY A 96 2.36 -9.68 3.80
CA GLY A 96 2.33 -10.97 3.11
C GLY A 96 0.93 -11.57 3.02
N PRO A 97 0.22 -11.76 4.14
CA PRO A 97 -1.17 -12.23 4.14
C PRO A 97 -2.14 -11.33 3.35
N ILE A 98 -1.99 -10.01 3.40
CA ILE A 98 -2.89 -9.07 2.70
C ILE A 98 -2.73 -9.17 1.18
N LEU A 99 -1.49 -9.16 0.69
CA LEU A 99 -1.20 -9.37 -0.73
C LEU A 99 -1.67 -10.76 -1.19
N GLY A 100 -1.56 -11.75 -0.30
CA GLY A 100 -2.10 -13.08 -0.48
C GLY A 100 -3.61 -13.13 -0.72
N ILE A 101 -4.37 -12.35 0.07
CA ILE A 101 -5.83 -12.20 -0.10
C ILE A 101 -6.12 -11.61 -1.48
N GLY A 102 -5.47 -10.49 -1.84
CA GLY A 102 -5.67 -9.85 -3.15
C GLY A 102 -5.37 -10.78 -4.32
N LEU A 103 -4.19 -11.42 -4.29
CA LEU A 103 -3.78 -12.39 -5.30
C LEU A 103 -4.78 -13.56 -5.43
N SER A 104 -5.26 -14.10 -4.30
CA SER A 104 -6.21 -15.21 -4.32
C SER A 104 -7.56 -14.83 -4.92
N VAL A 105 -8.03 -13.60 -4.68
CA VAL A 105 -9.25 -13.07 -5.32
C VAL A 105 -9.02 -12.86 -6.82
N GLY A 106 -7.89 -12.26 -7.21
CA GLY A 106 -7.54 -12.03 -8.61
C GLY A 106 -7.31 -13.32 -9.42
N THR A 107 -6.84 -14.39 -8.77
CA THR A 107 -6.62 -15.71 -9.40
C THR A 107 -7.77 -16.71 -9.18
N ASN A 108 -8.81 -16.32 -8.43
CA ASN A 108 -9.95 -17.18 -8.05
C ASN A 108 -9.52 -18.50 -7.35
N ASP A 109 -8.46 -18.44 -6.52
CA ASP A 109 -7.92 -19.58 -5.76
C ASP A 109 -8.49 -19.58 -4.34
N TRP A 110 -9.61 -20.29 -4.14
CA TRP A 110 -10.32 -20.35 -2.84
C TRP A 110 -9.48 -20.94 -1.71
N ASP A 111 -8.67 -21.95 -2.00
CA ASP A 111 -7.80 -22.57 -1.00
C ASP A 111 -6.73 -21.58 -0.54
N LEU A 112 -6.16 -20.79 -1.47
CA LEU A 112 -5.23 -19.72 -1.14
C LEU A 112 -5.90 -18.62 -0.32
N LEU A 113 -7.12 -18.23 -0.67
CA LEU A 113 -7.86 -17.19 0.06
C LEU A 113 -8.10 -17.56 1.51
N LEU A 114 -8.60 -18.77 1.78
CA LEU A 114 -8.86 -19.23 3.14
C LEU A 114 -7.58 -19.30 3.98
N ARG A 115 -6.46 -19.73 3.37
CA ARG A 115 -5.15 -19.74 4.04
C ARG A 115 -4.66 -18.32 4.34
N ALA A 116 -4.82 -17.39 3.40
CA ALA A 116 -4.42 -15.99 3.56
C ALA A 116 -5.25 -15.30 4.65
N LEU A 117 -6.57 -15.47 4.64
CA LEU A 117 -7.48 -14.95 5.67
C LEU A 117 -7.17 -15.51 7.05
N LYS A 118 -6.90 -16.82 7.16
CA LYS A 118 -6.51 -17.44 8.43
C LYS A 118 -5.22 -16.84 8.98
N ASN A 119 -4.18 -16.72 8.15
CA ASN A 119 -2.90 -16.15 8.57
C ASN A 119 -3.03 -14.66 8.92
N PHE A 120 -3.84 -13.92 8.16
CA PHE A 120 -4.15 -12.52 8.44
C PHE A 120 -4.86 -12.36 9.80
N GLY A 121 -5.87 -13.18 10.08
CA GLY A 121 -6.56 -13.19 11.38
C GLY A 121 -5.62 -13.53 12.54
N ILE A 122 -4.74 -14.51 12.38
CA ILE A 122 -3.72 -14.86 13.38
C ILE A 122 -2.78 -13.67 13.63
N ALA A 123 -2.34 -12.99 12.57
CA ALA A 123 -1.46 -11.82 12.70
C ALA A 123 -2.16 -10.67 13.44
N ILE A 124 -3.43 -10.38 13.13
CA ILE A 124 -4.24 -9.38 13.86
C ILE A 124 -4.30 -9.70 15.35
N VAL A 125 -4.64 -10.95 15.69
CA VAL A 125 -4.78 -11.36 17.10
C VAL A 125 -3.46 -11.21 17.85
N ILE A 126 -2.34 -11.66 17.25
CA ILE A 126 -1.02 -11.54 17.86
C ILE A 126 -0.62 -10.07 18.03
N SER A 127 -0.85 -9.23 17.02
CA SER A 127 -0.58 -7.80 17.11
C SER A 127 -1.39 -7.11 18.18
N LEU A 128 -2.69 -7.39 18.27
CA LEU A 128 -3.57 -6.83 19.30
C LEU A 128 -3.10 -7.27 20.70
N ILE A 129 -2.88 -8.56 20.93
CA ILE A 129 -2.40 -9.08 22.22
C ILE A 129 -1.07 -8.42 22.60
N THR A 130 -0.11 -8.36 21.67
CA THR A 130 1.21 -7.77 21.94
C THR A 130 1.10 -6.29 22.30
N SER A 131 0.30 -5.53 21.54
CA SER A 131 0.10 -4.10 21.81
C SER A 131 -0.65 -3.86 23.12
N ILE A 132 -1.66 -4.68 23.42
CA ILE A 132 -2.39 -4.63 24.71
C ILE A 132 -1.42 -4.87 25.87
N ILE A 133 -0.59 -5.91 25.80
CA ILE A 133 0.40 -6.22 26.84
C ILE A 133 1.35 -5.02 27.04
N TYR A 134 1.84 -4.43 25.95
CA TYR A 134 2.72 -3.26 26.04
C TYR A 134 2.06 -2.07 26.76
N PHE A 135 0.84 -1.70 26.37
CA PHE A 135 0.14 -0.55 26.94
C PHE A 135 -0.42 -0.81 28.34
N LEU A 136 -0.66 -2.07 28.70
CA LEU A 136 -1.01 -2.46 30.06
C LEU A 136 0.20 -2.33 31.01
N LEU A 137 1.40 -2.70 30.53
CA LEU A 137 2.64 -2.55 31.29
C LEU A 137 3.15 -1.11 31.33
N THR A 138 2.88 -0.34 30.28
CA THR A 138 3.27 1.07 30.14
C THR A 138 2.01 1.94 30.04
N PRO A 139 1.20 2.06 31.10
CA PRO A 139 -0.02 2.83 31.05
C PRO A 139 0.30 4.31 30.81
N LEU A 140 -0.03 4.77 29.60
CA LEU A 140 0.02 6.18 29.23
C LEU A 140 -1.10 6.93 29.94
N LYS A 141 -0.75 7.97 30.70
CA LYS A 141 -1.75 8.84 31.35
C LYS A 141 -2.50 9.73 30.36
N GLU A 142 -1.91 10.01 29.19
CA GLU A 142 -2.53 10.82 28.12
C GLU A 142 -2.30 10.17 26.76
N ALA A 143 -3.34 10.12 25.92
CA ALA A 143 -3.24 9.61 24.56
C ALA A 143 -2.38 10.57 23.72
N SER A 144 -1.35 10.04 23.07
CA SER A 144 -0.47 10.86 22.24
C SER A 144 -1.22 11.40 21.01
N PRO A 145 -0.88 12.60 20.49
CA PRO A 145 -1.54 13.16 19.31
C PRO A 145 -1.51 12.20 18.10
N GLU A 146 -0.43 11.42 17.96
CA GLU A 146 -0.30 10.40 16.93
C GLU A 146 -1.30 9.24 17.09
N LEU A 147 -1.60 8.81 18.32
CA LEU A 147 -2.65 7.81 18.58
C LEU A 147 -4.02 8.33 18.15
N ILE A 148 -4.34 9.58 18.51
CA ILE A 148 -5.64 10.21 18.21
C ILE A 148 -5.82 10.40 16.71
N ALA A 149 -4.77 10.81 15.99
CA ALA A 149 -4.81 11.01 14.54
C ALA A 149 -5.20 9.74 13.76
N ARG A 150 -4.99 8.55 14.33
CA ARG A 150 -5.31 7.25 13.71
C ARG A 150 -6.70 6.71 14.04
N THR A 151 -7.54 7.47 14.74
CA THR A 151 -8.92 7.08 15.10
C THR A 151 -9.99 7.59 14.15
N LYS A 152 -9.65 8.57 13.30
CA LYS A 152 -10.58 9.21 12.37
C LYS A 152 -10.22 8.81 10.94
N PRO A 153 -10.85 7.76 10.39
CA PRO A 153 -10.63 7.36 9.02
C PRO A 153 -11.04 8.48 8.06
N THR A 154 -10.21 8.76 7.07
CA THR A 154 -10.48 9.74 6.02
C THR A 154 -10.50 9.10 4.64
N ILE A 155 -11.07 9.79 3.66
CA ILE A 155 -11.01 9.33 2.26
C ILE A 155 -9.57 9.28 1.73
N LEU A 156 -8.67 10.09 2.30
CA LEU A 156 -7.27 10.12 1.92
C LEU A 156 -6.55 8.84 2.32
N ASP A 157 -6.90 8.24 3.46
CA ASP A 157 -6.35 6.95 3.89
C ASP A 157 -6.72 5.83 2.90
N VAL A 158 -7.96 5.85 2.41
CA VAL A 158 -8.43 4.91 1.37
C VAL A 158 -7.68 5.12 0.06
N MET A 159 -7.46 6.37 -0.37
CA MET A 159 -6.67 6.64 -1.57
C MET A 159 -5.23 6.11 -1.41
N ILE A 160 -4.60 6.35 -0.26
CA ILE A 160 -3.26 5.83 0.05
C ILE A 160 -3.26 4.29 0.02
N ALA A 161 -4.29 3.64 0.56
CA ALA A 161 -4.42 2.17 0.53
C ALA A 161 -4.51 1.62 -0.90
N ILE A 162 -5.31 2.25 -1.77
CA ILE A 162 -5.46 1.83 -3.18
C ILE A 162 -4.15 2.02 -3.94
N PHE A 163 -3.57 3.23 -3.90
CA PHE A 163 -2.31 3.50 -4.60
C PHE A 163 -1.14 2.71 -4.01
N GLY A 164 -1.16 2.47 -2.69
CA GLY A 164 -0.21 1.60 -1.99
C GLY A 164 -0.30 0.17 -2.50
N GLY A 165 -1.50 -0.43 -2.54
CA GLY A 165 -1.71 -1.78 -3.07
C GLY A 165 -1.24 -1.92 -4.52
N MET A 166 -1.65 -0.99 -5.40
CA MET A 166 -1.20 -0.97 -6.80
C MET A 166 0.33 -0.85 -6.91
N ALA A 167 0.96 0.05 -6.16
CA ALA A 167 2.41 0.19 -6.15
C ALA A 167 3.10 -1.06 -5.60
N GLY A 168 2.49 -1.71 -4.60
CA GLY A 168 2.95 -2.96 -4.00
C GLY A 168 3.00 -4.10 -5.00
N ILE A 169 1.91 -4.36 -5.72
CA ILE A 169 1.87 -5.44 -6.70
C ILE A 169 2.75 -5.13 -7.91
N VAL A 170 2.75 -3.88 -8.42
CA VAL A 170 3.59 -3.49 -9.55
C VAL A 170 5.07 -3.64 -9.22
N ALA A 171 5.50 -3.19 -8.04
CA ALA A 171 6.89 -3.35 -7.62
C ALA A 171 7.26 -4.82 -7.32
N GLY A 172 6.37 -5.55 -6.65
CA GLY A 172 6.54 -7.00 -6.41
C GLY A 172 6.53 -7.84 -7.69
N SER A 173 6.00 -7.27 -8.79
CA SER A 173 5.97 -7.89 -10.11
C SER A 173 7.26 -7.73 -10.92
N ARG A 174 8.21 -6.90 -10.47
CA ARG A 174 9.48 -6.72 -11.18
C ARG A 174 10.39 -7.94 -11.04
N ARG A 175 11.01 -8.34 -12.16
CA ARG A 175 12.08 -9.37 -12.22
C ARG A 175 13.24 -9.04 -11.28
N GLU A 176 13.68 -7.78 -11.27
CA GLU A 176 14.69 -7.28 -10.36
C GLU A 176 14.03 -6.72 -9.10
N LYS A 177 14.13 -7.48 -8.01
CA LYS A 177 13.58 -7.07 -6.71
C LYS A 177 14.43 -5.92 -6.15
N THR A 178 13.95 -4.68 -6.28
CA THR A 178 14.49 -3.55 -5.55
C THR A 178 13.87 -3.51 -4.15
N ASN A 179 14.69 -3.33 -3.12
CA ASN A 179 14.27 -3.61 -1.74
C ASN A 179 13.29 -2.62 -1.11
N VAL A 180 13.02 -1.44 -1.68
CA VAL A 180 12.41 -0.37 -0.89
C VAL A 180 11.64 0.57 -1.81
N ILE A 181 10.36 0.82 -1.48
CA ILE A 181 9.59 2.09 -1.62
C ILE A 181 8.08 1.84 -1.42
N PRO A 182 7.42 0.84 -2.06
CA PRO A 182 5.97 0.63 -1.88
C PRO A 182 5.61 0.16 -0.47
N GLY A 183 6.47 -0.66 0.15
CA GLY A 183 6.26 -1.19 1.49
C GLY A 183 6.12 -0.11 2.55
N VAL A 184 6.77 1.05 2.38
CA VAL A 184 6.65 2.20 3.30
C VAL A 184 5.22 2.75 3.26
N ALA A 185 4.68 3.01 2.08
CA ALA A 185 3.34 3.60 1.91
C ALA A 185 2.21 2.64 2.34
N ILE A 186 2.42 1.33 2.19
CA ILE A 186 1.44 0.31 2.59
C ILE A 186 1.48 0.10 4.11
N ALA A 187 2.68 0.02 4.68
CA ALA A 187 2.84 -0.28 6.09
C ALA A 187 2.48 0.93 6.99
N THR A 188 2.58 2.17 6.47
CA THR A 188 2.09 3.39 7.17
C THR A 188 0.60 3.37 7.47
N ALA A 189 -0.18 2.67 6.64
CA ALA A 189 -1.63 2.60 6.73
C ALA A 189 -2.15 1.52 7.69
N LEU A 190 -1.33 0.54 8.09
CA LEU A 190 -1.78 -0.69 8.76
C LEU A 190 -1.33 -0.80 10.20
N MET A 191 -0.04 -0.62 10.46
CA MET A 191 0.54 -0.95 11.75
C MET A 191 0.12 0.00 12.89
N PRO A 192 0.11 1.34 12.71
CA PRO A 192 -0.31 2.27 13.75
C PRO A 192 -1.77 2.09 14.14
N PRO A 193 -2.75 2.03 13.20
CA PRO A 193 -4.13 1.83 13.58
C PRO A 193 -4.33 0.51 14.37
N LEU A 194 -3.57 -0.54 14.07
CA LEU A 194 -3.61 -1.78 14.83
C LEU A 194 -3.03 -1.65 16.25
N CYS A 195 -1.92 -0.93 16.42
CA CYS A 195 -1.38 -0.60 17.75
C CYS A 195 -2.31 0.34 18.54
N THR A 196 -2.90 1.34 17.88
CA THR A 196 -3.90 2.25 18.47
C THR A 196 -5.15 1.48 18.90
N ALA A 197 -5.57 0.47 18.14
CA ALA A 197 -6.65 -0.42 18.54
C ALA A 197 -6.28 -1.21 19.81
N GLY A 198 -5.06 -1.74 19.89
CA GLY A 198 -4.54 -2.38 21.11
C GLY A 198 -4.51 -1.44 22.33
N TYR A 199 -4.08 -0.19 22.13
CA TYR A 199 -4.15 0.87 23.15
C TYR A 199 -5.58 1.13 23.64
N GLY A 200 -6.55 1.22 22.71
CA GLY A 200 -7.96 1.43 23.03
C GLY A 200 -8.54 0.31 23.91
N ILE A 201 -8.16 -0.96 23.64
CA ILE A 201 -8.54 -2.09 24.49
C ILE A 201 -7.85 -2.00 25.86
N ALA A 202 -6.53 -1.76 25.89
CA ALA A 202 -5.75 -1.72 27.13
C ALA A 202 -6.21 -0.60 28.10
N THR A 203 -6.69 0.52 27.56
CA THR A 203 -7.17 1.68 28.34
C THR A 203 -8.68 1.70 28.56
N GLY A 204 -9.42 0.72 28.02
CA GLY A 204 -10.89 0.68 28.08
C GLY A 204 -11.60 1.73 27.21
N GLN A 205 -10.88 2.42 26.32
CA GLN A 205 -11.42 3.41 25.40
C GLN A 205 -11.92 2.77 24.11
N PHE A 206 -13.12 2.20 24.16
CA PHE A 206 -13.71 1.50 23.00
C PHE A 206 -13.89 2.40 21.76
N THR A 207 -14.12 3.70 21.94
CA THR A 207 -14.20 4.65 20.81
C THR A 207 -12.89 4.71 20.02
N VAL A 208 -11.74 4.70 20.72
CA VAL A 208 -10.41 4.67 20.10
C VAL A 208 -10.18 3.33 19.40
N PHE A 209 -10.57 2.23 20.05
CA PHE A 209 -10.48 0.89 19.47
C PHE A 209 -11.24 0.78 18.15
N PHE A 210 -12.54 1.09 18.14
CA PHE A 210 -13.36 0.92 16.94
C PHE A 210 -12.93 1.85 15.80
N GLY A 211 -12.57 3.11 16.10
CA GLY A 211 -12.10 4.04 15.07
C GLY A 211 -10.80 3.57 14.41
N ALA A 212 -9.81 3.17 15.21
CA ALA A 212 -8.52 2.71 14.70
C ALA A 212 -8.61 1.33 14.03
N PHE A 213 -9.40 0.41 14.59
CA PHE A 213 -9.62 -0.90 13.98
C PHE A 213 -10.37 -0.79 12.65
N TYR A 214 -11.35 0.12 12.55
CA TYR A 214 -12.04 0.39 11.29
C TYR A 214 -11.09 0.94 10.23
N LEU A 215 -10.20 1.88 10.59
CA LEU A 215 -9.17 2.39 9.69
C LEU A 215 -8.21 1.28 9.24
N PHE A 216 -7.77 0.42 10.15
CA PHE A 216 -6.96 -0.76 9.82
C PHE A 216 -7.69 -1.69 8.83
N PHE A 217 -8.96 -1.99 9.11
CA PHE A 217 -9.76 -2.92 8.33
C PHE A 217 -10.02 -2.40 6.91
N ILE A 218 -10.46 -1.15 6.78
CA ILE A 218 -10.73 -0.54 5.47
C ILE A 218 -9.46 -0.47 4.62
N ASN A 219 -8.32 -0.07 5.21
CA ASN A 219 -7.04 -0.03 4.51
C ASN A 219 -6.63 -1.43 4.03
N SER A 220 -6.78 -2.45 4.88
CA SER A 220 -6.46 -3.84 4.52
C SER A 220 -7.31 -4.33 3.33
N VAL A 221 -8.60 -4.02 3.33
CA VAL A 221 -9.52 -4.39 2.24
C VAL A 221 -9.13 -3.69 0.94
N PHE A 222 -8.89 -2.38 0.95
CA PHE A 222 -8.54 -1.65 -0.27
C PHE A 222 -7.16 -1.99 -0.82
N ILE A 223 -6.18 -2.27 0.05
CA ILE A 223 -4.88 -2.80 -0.37
C ILE A 223 -5.07 -4.15 -1.05
N ALA A 224 -5.81 -5.08 -0.43
CA ALA A 224 -6.06 -6.39 -1.01
C ALA A 224 -6.82 -6.31 -2.35
N LEU A 225 -7.85 -5.47 -2.46
CA LEU A 225 -8.60 -5.31 -3.71
C LEU A 225 -7.80 -4.67 -4.85
N SER A 226 -6.80 -3.86 -4.52
CA SER A 226 -5.96 -3.16 -5.50
C SER A 226 -4.72 -3.96 -5.91
N THR A 227 -4.46 -5.09 -5.24
CA THR A 227 -3.35 -6.01 -5.48
C THR A 227 -3.80 -7.13 -6.40
#